data_AF-A0A8T0QLG1-F1
#
_entry.id   AF-A0A8T0QLG1-F1
#
_cell.length_a   1.000
_cell.length_b   1.000
_cell.length_c   1.000
_cell.angle_alpha   90.00
_cell.angle_beta   90.00
_cell.angle_gamma   90.00
#
_symmetry.space_group_name_H-M   'P 1'
#
loop_
_entity.id
_entity.type
_entity.pdbx_description
1 polymer ?
#
loop_
_entity_poly.entity_id
_entity_poly.type
_entity_poly.pdbx_seq_one_letter_code
_entity_poly.pdbx_strand_id
1 'polypeptide(L)'
;MHASVLDRVTSFFNLFIFFSLFSFLLEDDELNLTNHTCGLLRPIPFCFQKTRREEWEQVFEKQSKGEITTASEEQIRELSRSCSRGSRGHGGGESMWDIKPSSLTGKRPSHSNSHGRHYEITGDDCPQLRALDIEVGLANITRGSMMAPSYSTHANKLVVVVEGSGHFEMACPHLSGGQSSSSQRRGRGHGGRECGGEEEEGEGREEQEGEHKSRGYKQVRSRIKVGSVMVIPPGHPTTLVAGDDKNLAVLCFGINARHDEKVFLAGSNSVLRQMDELAKALAFGAEREKVDRVIGAQTDAVFLRGPSSRRISSE
;
A
#
# COMPACT_ATOMS: atom_id res chain seq x y z
N MET A 1 -9.31 23.77 2.35
CA MET A 1 -10.00 23.58 1.05
C MET A 1 -9.90 22.15 0.49
N HIS A 2 -9.39 21.15 1.22
CA HIS A 2 -9.22 19.78 0.70
C HIS A 2 -10.12 18.70 1.34
N ALA A 3 -10.94 19.05 2.34
CA ALA A 3 -11.81 18.09 3.04
C ALA A 3 -13.11 17.76 2.29
N SER A 4 -13.48 18.54 1.26
CA SER A 4 -14.76 18.41 0.55
C SER A 4 -14.74 17.44 -0.62
N VAL A 5 -13.61 16.81 -0.95
CA VAL A 5 -13.48 15.89 -2.10
C VAL A 5 -13.75 14.44 -1.69
N LEU A 6 -13.40 14.03 -0.47
CA LEU A 6 -13.62 12.64 -0.03
C LEU A 6 -15.10 12.31 0.22
N ASP A 7 -15.90 13.24 0.77
CA ASP A 7 -17.36 13.04 0.93
C ASP A 7 -18.10 12.93 -0.43
N ARG A 8 -17.49 13.43 -1.52
CA ARG A 8 -18.06 13.33 -2.87
C ARG A 8 -17.88 11.95 -3.48
N VAL A 9 -16.85 11.22 -3.06
CA VAL A 9 -16.53 9.89 -3.61
C VAL A 9 -17.42 8.83 -2.99
N THR A 10 -17.71 8.89 -1.68
CA THR A 10 -18.53 7.89 -0.96
C THR A 10 -19.99 7.87 -1.38
N SER A 11 -20.61 9.03 -1.62
CA SER A 11 -22.01 9.06 -2.09
C SER A 11 -22.18 8.61 -3.53
N PHE A 12 -21.18 8.83 -4.39
CA PHE A 12 -21.14 8.29 -5.74
C PHE A 12 -20.82 6.79 -5.73
N PHE A 13 -19.94 6.33 -4.83
CA PHE A 13 -19.60 4.92 -4.65
C PHE A 13 -20.81 4.09 -4.22
N ASN A 14 -21.68 4.58 -3.32
CA ASN A 14 -22.87 3.81 -2.93
C ASN A 14 -23.88 3.66 -4.09
N LEU A 15 -24.02 4.67 -4.96
CA LEU A 15 -24.83 4.54 -6.18
C LEU A 15 -24.15 3.61 -7.19
N PHE A 16 -22.83 3.72 -7.35
CA PHE A 16 -22.02 2.89 -8.24
C PHE A 16 -21.99 1.43 -7.80
N ILE A 17 -21.90 1.13 -6.51
CA ILE A 17 -22.00 -0.23 -5.94
C ILE A 17 -23.40 -0.79 -6.17
N PHE A 18 -24.46 0.02 -6.03
CA PHE A 18 -25.82 -0.42 -6.35
C PHE A 18 -25.97 -0.78 -7.85
N PHE A 19 -25.34 -0.02 -8.74
CA PHE A 19 -25.29 -0.31 -10.19
C PHE A 19 -24.35 -1.48 -10.55
N SER A 20 -23.24 -1.64 -9.83
CA SER A 20 -22.22 -2.65 -10.07
C SER A 20 -22.63 -4.01 -9.50
N LEU A 21 -23.32 -4.08 -8.35
CA LEU A 21 -23.95 -5.32 -7.86
C LEU A 21 -25.13 -5.76 -8.74
N PHE A 22 -25.85 -4.82 -9.35
CA PHE A 22 -26.89 -5.13 -10.32
C PHE A 22 -26.30 -5.66 -11.64
N SER A 23 -25.08 -5.24 -12.00
CA SER A 23 -24.34 -5.78 -13.14
C SER A 23 -23.68 -7.13 -12.82
N PHE A 24 -23.17 -7.33 -11.60
CA PHE A 24 -22.49 -8.56 -11.18
C PHE A 24 -23.44 -9.76 -11.01
N LEU A 25 -24.74 -9.53 -10.82
CA LEU A 25 -25.75 -10.60 -10.82
C LEU A 25 -26.11 -11.12 -12.23
N LEU A 26 -25.44 -10.64 -13.29
CA LEU A 26 -25.77 -10.96 -14.68
C LEU A 26 -24.60 -11.44 -15.56
N GLU A 27 -23.39 -11.63 -15.04
CA GLU A 27 -22.23 -12.03 -15.85
C GLU A 27 -21.43 -13.18 -15.20
N ASP A 28 -21.92 -14.41 -15.40
CA ASP A 28 -21.04 -15.56 -15.65
C ASP A 28 -21.25 -15.93 -17.13
N ASP A 29 -20.39 -15.40 -17.98
CA ASP A 29 -19.59 -16.18 -18.95
C ASP A 29 -18.95 -15.21 -19.97
N GLU A 30 -17.67 -15.50 -20.23
CA GLU A 30 -16.73 -14.76 -21.05
C GLU A 30 -17.29 -14.22 -22.39
N LEU A 31 -16.80 -13.04 -22.84
CA LEU A 31 -16.08 -12.93 -24.12
C LEU A 31 -15.64 -11.50 -24.48
N ASN A 32 -14.58 -11.50 -25.28
CA ASN A 32 -13.75 -10.40 -25.76
C ASN A 32 -14.47 -9.23 -26.44
N LEU A 33 -13.80 -8.07 -26.31
CA LEU A 33 -14.01 -6.80 -26.99
C LEU A 33 -14.44 -6.94 -28.46
N THR A 34 -15.57 -6.34 -28.81
CA THR A 34 -15.71 -5.27 -29.84
C THR A 34 -17.20 -4.94 -30.07
N ASN A 35 -17.54 -3.65 -29.92
CA ASN A 35 -18.68 -2.98 -30.58
C ASN A 35 -20.11 -3.52 -30.44
N HIS A 36 -20.48 -4.26 -29.39
CA HIS A 36 -21.89 -4.65 -29.19
C HIS A 36 -22.32 -4.68 -27.71
N THR A 37 -22.38 -3.55 -27.01
CA THR A 37 -22.99 -3.46 -25.67
C THR A 37 -24.45 -2.99 -25.67
N CYS A 38 -25.13 -3.02 -26.82
CA CYS A 38 -26.58 -2.76 -26.89
C CYS A 38 -27.44 -4.04 -26.85
N GLY A 39 -26.82 -5.20 -26.59
CA GLY A 39 -27.40 -6.52 -26.91
C GLY A 39 -28.13 -7.28 -25.79
N LEU A 40 -27.85 -7.02 -24.51
CA LEU A 40 -28.36 -7.85 -23.41
C LEU A 40 -29.03 -6.96 -22.37
N LEU A 41 -30.34 -6.71 -22.51
CA LEU A 41 -31.32 -6.32 -21.46
C LEU A 41 -32.67 -5.86 -22.06
N ARG A 42 -33.12 -6.41 -23.19
CA ARG A 42 -34.28 -5.83 -23.91
C ARG A 42 -35.70 -6.06 -23.35
N PRO A 43 -35.96 -6.84 -22.26
CA PRO A 43 -37.26 -6.75 -21.59
C PRO A 43 -37.24 -6.44 -20.09
N ILE A 44 -36.11 -6.50 -19.36
CA ILE A 44 -36.13 -6.54 -17.89
C ILE A 44 -36.26 -5.15 -17.21
N PRO A 45 -35.63 -4.04 -17.66
CA PRO A 45 -35.65 -2.78 -16.91
C PRO A 45 -37.04 -2.14 -16.80
N PHE A 46 -37.89 -2.38 -17.81
CA PHE A 46 -39.20 -1.75 -17.94
C PHE A 46 -40.23 -2.23 -16.90
N CYS A 47 -40.07 -3.43 -16.35
CA CYS A 47 -41.04 -3.96 -15.38
C CYS A 47 -40.92 -3.33 -13.99
N PHE A 48 -39.80 -2.71 -13.64
CA PHE A 48 -39.55 -2.19 -12.28
C PHE A 48 -39.82 -0.70 -12.11
N GLN A 49 -39.95 0.06 -13.20
CA GLN A 49 -40.28 1.48 -13.17
C GLN A 49 -41.55 1.75 -13.99
N LYS A 50 -42.49 2.51 -13.43
CA LYS A 50 -43.73 2.93 -14.11
C LYS A 50 -43.48 4.03 -15.16
N THR A 51 -42.49 3.85 -16.03
CA THR A 51 -42.06 4.84 -17.04
C THR A 51 -42.08 4.23 -18.42
N ARG A 52 -42.31 5.03 -19.48
CA ARG A 52 -42.35 4.54 -20.87
C ARG A 52 -40.94 4.17 -21.35
N ARG A 53 -40.83 3.18 -22.25
CA ARG A 53 -39.54 2.64 -22.73
C ARG A 53 -38.73 3.71 -23.43
N GLU A 54 -39.41 4.48 -24.27
CA GLU A 54 -38.84 5.60 -25.02
C GLU A 54 -38.23 6.67 -24.11
N GLU A 55 -38.88 6.96 -22.98
CA GLU A 55 -38.37 7.92 -21.98
C GLU A 55 -37.13 7.37 -21.28
N TRP A 56 -37.09 6.06 -21.05
CA TRP A 56 -35.95 5.36 -20.44
C TRP A 56 -34.73 5.38 -21.37
N GLU A 57 -34.90 4.93 -22.61
CA GLU A 57 -33.85 4.96 -23.64
C GLU A 57 -33.32 6.40 -23.83
N GLN A 58 -34.20 7.40 -23.87
CA GLN A 58 -33.80 8.81 -23.91
C GLN A 58 -32.99 9.30 -22.70
N VAL A 59 -33.05 8.65 -21.53
CA VAL A 59 -32.26 9.06 -20.36
C VAL A 59 -30.91 8.37 -20.35
N PHE A 60 -30.88 7.06 -20.59
CA PHE A 60 -29.67 6.25 -20.47
C PHE A 60 -28.77 6.29 -21.71
N GLU A 61 -29.29 6.61 -22.89
CA GLU A 61 -28.49 6.76 -24.10
C GLU A 61 -27.93 8.18 -24.30
N LYS A 62 -28.37 9.16 -23.48
CA LYS A 62 -27.95 10.58 -23.62
C LYS A 62 -26.50 10.84 -23.23
N GLN A 63 -25.91 10.01 -22.37
CA GLN A 63 -24.54 10.22 -21.90
C GLN A 63 -23.57 9.25 -22.55
N SER A 64 -22.70 9.77 -23.42
CA SER A 64 -21.64 9.04 -24.12
C SER A 64 -20.23 9.59 -23.87
N LYS A 65 -20.08 10.60 -23.00
CA LYS A 65 -18.83 11.33 -22.73
C LYS A 65 -17.86 10.62 -21.76
N GLY A 66 -18.15 9.38 -21.36
CA GLY A 66 -17.32 8.59 -20.46
C GLY A 66 -17.62 8.79 -18.97
N GLU A 67 -16.81 8.15 -18.12
CA GLU A 67 -17.03 8.05 -16.65
C GLU A 67 -16.70 9.34 -15.87
N ILE A 68 -15.66 10.07 -16.27
CA ILE A 68 -15.28 11.37 -15.69
C ILE A 68 -15.62 12.47 -16.69
N THR A 69 -16.52 13.39 -16.31
CA THR A 69 -17.01 14.44 -17.20
C THR A 69 -16.89 15.83 -16.58
N THR A 70 -16.85 16.86 -17.42
CA THR A 70 -16.79 18.26 -16.99
C THR A 70 -18.15 18.72 -16.47
N ALA A 71 -18.16 19.48 -15.38
CA ALA A 71 -19.34 20.13 -14.83
C ALA A 71 -19.14 21.65 -14.78
N SER A 72 -20.21 22.42 -14.95
CA SER A 72 -20.21 23.87 -14.75
C SER A 72 -20.01 24.24 -13.27
N GLU A 73 -19.56 25.46 -13.00
CA GLU A 73 -19.39 25.96 -11.63
C GLU A 73 -20.71 25.93 -10.83
N GLU A 74 -21.84 26.23 -11.49
CA GLU A 74 -23.15 26.17 -10.87
C GLU A 74 -23.53 24.76 -10.44
N GLN A 75 -23.30 23.77 -11.31
CA GLN A 75 -23.54 22.36 -11.01
C GLN A 75 -22.66 21.88 -9.84
N ILE A 76 -21.37 22.25 -9.83
CA ILE A 76 -20.45 21.91 -8.73
C ILE A 76 -20.92 22.56 -7.43
N ARG A 77 -21.38 23.81 -7.47
CA ARG A 77 -21.88 24.54 -6.30
C ARG A 77 -23.15 23.92 -5.74
N GLU A 78 -24.08 23.51 -6.60
CA GLU A 78 -25.33 22.86 -6.20
C GLU A 78 -25.08 21.50 -5.56
N LEU A 79 -24.26 20.65 -6.19
CA LEU A 79 -23.84 19.37 -5.63
C LEU A 79 -23.18 19.53 -4.24
N SER A 80 -22.29 20.53 -4.11
CA SER A 80 -21.62 20.82 -2.83
C SER A 80 -22.59 21.22 -1.71
N ARG A 81 -23.67 21.95 -2.04
CA ARG A 81 -24.72 22.33 -1.08
C ARG A 81 -25.53 21.12 -0.63
N SER A 82 -25.83 20.20 -1.53
CA SER A 82 -26.59 18.97 -1.23
C SER A 82 -25.82 18.04 -0.29
N CYS A 83 -24.50 17.87 -0.47
CA CYS A 83 -23.66 17.12 0.46
C CYS A 83 -23.66 17.71 1.89
N SER A 84 -23.77 19.04 2.00
CA SER A 84 -23.79 19.73 3.31
C SER A 84 -25.12 19.62 4.05
N ARG A 85 -26.22 19.27 3.35
CA ARG A 85 -27.56 19.11 3.93
C ARG A 85 -27.81 17.70 4.50
N GLY A 86 -27.07 16.70 4.03
CA GLY A 86 -27.23 15.29 4.44
C GLY A 86 -26.80 14.97 5.88
N SER A 87 -25.92 15.77 6.50
CA SER A 87 -25.45 15.52 7.87
C SER A 87 -26.41 15.98 8.98
N ARG A 88 -27.63 16.43 8.66
CA ARG A 88 -28.59 17.00 9.63
C ARG A 88 -29.95 16.31 9.70
N GLY A 89 -30.13 15.14 9.09
CA GLY A 89 -31.42 14.45 9.04
C GLY A 89 -31.39 13.02 9.59
N HIS A 90 -32.22 12.78 10.61
CA HIS A 90 -32.59 11.53 11.28
C HIS A 90 -31.73 11.04 12.45
N GLY A 91 -32.36 11.05 13.63
CA GLY A 91 -31.87 10.44 14.87
C GLY A 91 -31.87 8.91 14.82
N GLY A 92 -30.99 8.36 14.00
CA GLY A 92 -30.50 6.98 14.08
C GLY A 92 -29.01 7.03 14.34
N GLY A 93 -28.51 6.23 15.27
CA GLY A 93 -27.08 6.22 15.63
C GLY A 93 -26.19 5.99 14.41
N GLU A 94 -24.97 6.55 14.45
CA GLU A 94 -23.95 6.37 13.42
C GLU A 94 -23.77 4.87 13.12
N SER A 95 -24.00 4.47 11.88
CA SER A 95 -23.75 3.09 11.47
C SER A 95 -22.25 2.88 11.26
N MET A 96 -21.77 1.65 11.46
CA MET A 96 -20.36 1.31 11.21
C MET A 96 -19.89 1.65 9.78
N TRP A 97 -20.85 1.77 8.85
CA TRP A 97 -20.62 1.98 7.43
C TRP A 97 -20.72 3.46 7.01
N ASP A 98 -21.04 4.37 7.92
CA ASP A 98 -20.96 5.81 7.69
C ASP A 98 -19.48 6.26 7.78
N ILE A 99 -18.79 6.23 6.64
CA ILE A 99 -17.37 6.59 6.57
C ILE A 99 -17.22 8.11 6.68
N LYS A 100 -16.70 8.56 7.82
CA LYS A 100 -16.27 9.95 7.99
C LYS A 100 -14.84 10.12 7.48
N PRO A 101 -14.57 11.04 6.52
CA PRO A 101 -13.22 11.29 6.04
C PRO A 101 -12.29 11.68 7.18
N SER A 102 -11.18 10.96 7.32
CA SER A 102 -10.16 11.23 8.31
C SER A 102 -8.91 11.80 7.64
N SER A 103 -8.43 12.94 8.15
CA SER A 103 -7.21 13.57 7.62
C SER A 103 -5.98 12.99 8.30
N LEU A 104 -5.09 12.35 7.52
CA LEU A 104 -3.79 11.84 7.99
C LEU A 104 -2.95 12.94 8.64
N THR A 105 -2.90 14.13 8.01
CA THR A 105 -2.09 15.26 8.48
C THR A 105 -2.85 16.18 9.45
N GLY A 106 -4.13 15.90 9.71
CA GLY A 106 -4.94 16.65 10.67
C GLY A 106 -4.64 16.28 12.12
N LYS A 107 -3.99 15.15 12.35
CA LYS A 107 -3.57 14.67 13.67
C LYS A 107 -2.11 15.00 13.97
N ARG A 108 -1.74 14.88 15.24
CA ARG A 108 -0.33 14.95 15.66
C ARG A 108 0.41 13.75 15.06
N PRO A 109 1.61 13.95 14.47
CA PRO A 109 2.40 12.84 13.95
C PRO A 109 2.76 11.87 15.07
N SER A 110 2.73 10.56 14.78
CA SER A 110 3.17 9.52 15.72
C SER A 110 4.67 9.59 15.99
N HIS A 111 5.44 10.14 15.03
CA HIS A 111 6.83 10.52 15.26
C HIS A 111 7.21 11.78 14.47
N SER A 112 8.02 12.65 15.06
CA SER A 112 8.52 13.86 14.39
C SER A 112 9.88 14.26 14.96
N ASN A 113 10.83 14.54 14.08
CA ASN A 113 12.13 15.14 14.40
C ASN A 113 12.58 16.08 13.25
N SER A 114 13.84 16.52 13.25
CA SER A 114 14.41 17.38 12.20
C SER A 114 14.51 16.69 10.82
N HIS A 115 14.50 15.36 10.80
CA HIS A 115 14.72 14.50 9.64
C HIS A 115 13.43 13.99 9.00
N GLY A 116 12.28 14.09 9.68
CA GLY A 116 11.02 13.71 9.10
C GLY A 116 9.85 13.67 10.07
N ARG A 117 8.68 13.33 9.53
CA ARG A 117 7.42 13.16 10.25
C ARG A 117 6.70 11.90 9.77
N HIS A 118 6.11 11.17 10.70
CA HIS A 118 5.30 9.99 10.44
C HIS A 118 3.90 10.22 11.00
N TYR A 119 2.88 9.98 10.18
CA TYR A 119 1.47 10.02 10.54
C TYR A 119 0.88 8.64 10.31
N GLU A 120 -0.12 8.29 11.10
CA GLU A 120 -0.75 6.98 11.05
C GLU A 120 -2.23 7.11 11.44
N ILE A 121 -3.07 6.34 10.76
CA ILE A 121 -4.46 6.11 11.12
C ILE A 121 -4.61 4.60 11.24
N THR A 122 -4.98 4.15 12.43
CA THR A 122 -5.20 2.73 12.75
C THR A 122 -6.69 2.43 12.88
N GLY A 123 -7.02 1.17 13.15
CA GLY A 123 -8.37 0.74 13.48
C GLY A 123 -8.97 1.40 14.73
N ASP A 124 -8.14 1.99 15.60
CA ASP A 124 -8.59 2.76 16.78
C ASP A 124 -9.14 4.14 16.38
N ASP A 125 -8.61 4.69 15.30
CA ASP A 125 -9.03 5.97 14.75
C ASP A 125 -10.20 5.85 13.77
N CYS A 126 -10.27 4.72 13.06
CA CYS A 126 -11.23 4.46 12.02
C CYS A 126 -11.69 2.99 12.12
N PRO A 127 -12.86 2.70 12.69
CA PRO A 127 -13.37 1.33 12.85
C PRO A 127 -13.44 0.53 11.55
N GLN A 128 -13.62 1.21 10.40
CA GLN A 128 -13.62 0.59 9.09
C GLN A 128 -12.25 0.01 8.72
N LEU A 129 -11.16 0.69 9.09
CA LEU A 129 -9.82 0.15 8.93
C LEU A 129 -9.60 -1.08 9.82
N ARG A 130 -10.20 -1.12 11.02
CA ARG A 130 -10.17 -2.30 11.89
C ARG A 130 -10.90 -3.49 11.26
N ALA A 131 -12.07 -3.24 10.65
CA ALA A 131 -12.86 -4.27 9.99
C ALA A 131 -12.11 -4.88 8.79
N LEU A 132 -11.39 -4.04 8.04
CA LEU A 132 -10.57 -4.45 6.89
C LEU A 132 -9.18 -4.99 7.26
N ASP A 133 -8.78 -4.88 8.52
CA ASP A 133 -7.42 -5.22 8.98
C ASP A 133 -6.32 -4.46 8.22
N ILE A 134 -6.54 -3.14 8.08
CA ILE A 134 -5.66 -2.21 7.37
C ILE A 134 -5.21 -1.10 8.31
N GLU A 135 -4.00 -0.59 8.10
CA GLU A 135 -3.54 0.70 8.61
C GLU A 135 -3.11 1.60 7.45
N VAL A 136 -3.17 2.92 7.67
CA VAL A 136 -2.72 3.90 6.67
C VAL A 136 -1.71 4.84 7.31
N GLY A 137 -0.51 4.90 6.73
CA GLY A 137 0.58 5.75 7.18
C GLY A 137 1.01 6.76 6.13
N LEU A 138 1.48 7.92 6.56
CA LEU A 138 2.14 8.91 5.72
C LEU A 138 3.48 9.28 6.35
N ALA A 139 4.58 9.02 5.63
CA ALA A 139 5.91 9.43 6.05
C ALA A 139 6.42 10.56 5.16
N ASN A 140 6.84 11.65 5.77
CA ASN A 140 7.52 12.76 5.11
C ASN A 140 8.97 12.79 5.59
N ILE A 141 9.90 12.51 4.69
CA ILE A 141 11.34 12.45 4.95
C ILE A 141 11.96 13.75 4.41
N THR A 142 12.61 14.52 5.29
CA THR A 142 13.30 15.74 4.89
C THR A 142 14.39 15.42 3.87
N ARG A 143 14.60 16.29 2.88
CA ARG A 143 15.69 16.15 1.89
C ARG A 143 17.03 15.78 2.55
N GLY A 144 17.78 14.88 1.92
CA GLY A 144 19.05 14.36 2.44
C GLY A 144 18.95 13.54 3.74
N SER A 145 17.73 13.22 4.20
CA SER A 145 17.47 12.37 5.36
C SER A 145 16.97 10.98 4.92
N MET A 146 16.86 10.07 5.88
CA MET A 146 16.39 8.71 5.64
C MET A 146 15.49 8.23 6.78
N MET A 147 14.65 7.24 6.50
CA MET A 147 14.02 6.44 7.54
C MET A 147 15.00 5.36 8.00
N ALA A 148 15.18 5.19 9.30
CA ALA A 148 16.00 4.15 9.88
C ALA A 148 15.59 2.76 9.35
N PRO A 149 16.55 1.88 9.04
CA PRO A 149 16.25 0.52 8.63
C PRO A 149 15.30 -0.16 9.63
N SER A 150 14.18 -0.65 9.14
CA SER A 150 13.14 -1.28 9.96
C SER A 150 12.40 -2.36 9.17
N TYR A 151 11.74 -3.26 9.88
CA TYR A 151 10.83 -4.24 9.29
C TYR A 151 9.51 -4.25 10.07
N SER A 152 8.43 -4.67 9.40
CA SER A 152 7.15 -4.95 10.03
C SER A 152 7.07 -6.42 10.44
N THR A 153 6.48 -6.70 11.60
CA THR A 153 6.37 -8.06 12.14
C THR A 153 5.37 -8.92 11.37
N HIS A 154 4.23 -8.34 10.97
CA HIS A 154 3.11 -9.09 10.38
C HIS A 154 2.59 -8.45 9.08
N ALA A 155 2.56 -7.13 9.00
CA ALA A 155 1.88 -6.45 7.92
C ALA A 155 2.68 -6.42 6.62
N ASN A 156 1.99 -6.67 5.51
CA ASN A 156 2.49 -6.34 4.18
C ASN A 156 2.29 -4.85 3.94
N LYS A 157 3.35 -4.12 3.56
CA LYS A 157 3.25 -2.70 3.26
C LYS A 157 3.19 -2.46 1.76
N LEU A 158 2.14 -1.81 1.30
CA LEU A 158 2.02 -1.23 -0.03
C LEU A 158 2.34 0.26 0.05
N VAL A 159 3.49 0.65 -0.48
CA VAL A 159 4.03 2.02 -0.36
C VAL A 159 3.95 2.73 -1.70
N VAL A 160 3.33 3.91 -1.72
CA VAL A 160 3.18 4.78 -2.90
C VAL A 160 3.89 6.09 -2.65
N VAL A 161 4.77 6.49 -3.56
CA VAL A 161 5.42 7.81 -3.49
C VAL A 161 4.46 8.89 -3.98
N VAL A 162 4.15 9.85 -3.13
CA VAL A 162 3.21 10.95 -3.42
C VAL A 162 3.91 12.29 -3.66
N GLU A 163 5.12 12.47 -3.12
CA GLU A 163 5.93 13.68 -3.36
C GLU A 163 7.42 13.36 -3.41
N GLY A 164 8.16 14.09 -4.24
CA GLY A 164 9.62 14.04 -4.26
C GLY A 164 10.21 12.83 -4.96
N SER A 165 11.48 12.57 -4.64
CA SER A 165 12.25 11.46 -5.20
C SER A 165 13.36 11.03 -4.24
N GLY A 166 13.86 9.81 -4.45
CA GLY A 166 14.88 9.22 -3.61
C GLY A 166 15.23 7.81 -4.07
N HIS A 167 15.60 6.98 -3.11
CA HIS A 167 15.78 5.55 -3.34
C HIS A 167 15.32 4.75 -2.12
N PHE A 168 15.01 3.48 -2.35
CA PHE A 168 14.76 2.52 -1.28
C PHE A 168 15.75 1.38 -1.36
N GLU A 169 16.01 0.77 -0.20
CA GLU A 169 16.82 -0.44 -0.08
C GLU A 169 16.11 -1.42 0.84
N MET A 170 16.11 -2.69 0.48
CA MET A 170 15.47 -3.78 1.22
C MET A 170 16.37 -5.02 1.23
N ALA A 171 16.44 -5.71 2.36
CA ALA A 171 17.09 -7.01 2.48
C ALA A 171 16.05 -8.13 2.27
N CYS A 172 16.26 -8.99 1.27
CA CYS A 172 15.33 -10.05 0.91
C CYS A 172 16.00 -11.44 0.98
N PRO A 173 15.52 -12.34 1.86
CA PRO A 173 16.06 -13.70 1.95
C PRO A 173 15.56 -14.61 0.83
N HIS A 174 14.40 -14.32 0.21
CA HIS A 174 13.76 -15.18 -0.80
C HIS A 174 14.48 -15.19 -2.15
N LEU A 175 15.20 -14.12 -2.48
CA LEU A 175 15.93 -14.02 -3.75
C LEU A 175 17.28 -14.77 -3.72
N SER A 176 17.68 -15.31 -2.56
CA SER A 176 18.97 -15.97 -2.38
C SER A 176 19.07 -17.37 -3.02
N GLY A 177 17.96 -17.97 -3.45
CA GLY A 177 17.93 -19.34 -4.01
C GLY A 177 17.80 -19.49 -5.54
N GLY A 178 17.66 -18.41 -6.31
CA GLY A 178 17.17 -18.47 -7.70
C GLY A 178 18.16 -18.15 -8.82
N GLN A 179 19.46 -18.41 -8.67
CA GLN A 179 20.41 -18.33 -9.79
C GLN A 179 20.93 -19.71 -10.19
N SER A 180 19.99 -20.57 -10.59
CA SER A 180 20.26 -21.69 -11.48
C SER A 180 19.13 -21.72 -12.50
N SER A 181 19.49 -21.56 -13.78
CA SER A 181 18.65 -21.62 -14.99
C SER A 181 17.95 -20.34 -15.50
N SER A 182 18.71 -19.32 -15.88
CA SER A 182 18.28 -18.44 -16.99
C SER A 182 19.44 -17.97 -17.85
N SER A 183 20.26 -18.93 -18.27
CA SER A 183 20.99 -18.77 -19.53
C SER A 183 20.64 -19.98 -20.41
N GLN A 184 20.19 -19.67 -21.62
CA GLN A 184 20.19 -20.56 -22.78
C GLN A 184 19.02 -21.56 -22.92
N ARG A 185 17.86 -21.08 -23.40
CA ARG A 185 17.12 -21.85 -24.42
C ARG A 185 16.82 -20.97 -25.63
N ARG A 186 17.64 -21.20 -26.66
CA ARG A 186 17.45 -20.79 -28.05
C ARG A 186 16.12 -21.36 -28.57
N GLY A 187 15.52 -20.64 -29.51
CA GLY A 187 14.20 -20.92 -30.06
C GLY A 187 14.05 -22.27 -30.78
N ARG A 188 12.77 -22.66 -30.88
CA ARG A 188 12.05 -23.65 -31.71
C ARG A 188 10.78 -23.93 -30.87
N GLY A 189 9.54 -23.63 -31.24
CA GLY A 189 8.86 -23.77 -32.52
C GLY A 189 7.75 -24.82 -32.34
N HIS A 190 6.49 -24.37 -32.43
CA HIS A 190 5.22 -25.11 -32.66
C HIS A 190 4.67 -26.16 -31.67
N GLY A 191 3.36 -26.05 -31.43
CA GLY A 191 2.44 -27.19 -31.31
C GLY A 191 1.66 -27.29 -30.00
N GLY A 192 0.37 -26.93 -30.02
CA GLY A 192 -0.52 -27.07 -28.87
C GLY A 192 -1.06 -28.50 -28.65
N ARG A 193 -1.62 -28.72 -27.46
CA ARG A 193 -2.80 -29.57 -27.21
C ARG A 193 -3.22 -29.50 -25.74
N GLU A 194 -4.53 -29.44 -25.55
CA GLU A 194 -5.25 -29.60 -24.29
C GLU A 194 -5.11 -31.01 -23.71
N CYS A 195 -5.27 -31.11 -22.38
CA CYS A 195 -6.21 -31.97 -21.66
C CYS A 195 -5.63 -32.49 -20.34
N GLY A 196 -6.34 -32.18 -19.24
CA GLY A 196 -6.86 -33.15 -18.28
C GLY A 196 -5.90 -33.93 -17.39
N GLY A 197 -6.02 -33.67 -16.08
CA GLY A 197 -6.05 -34.64 -14.98
C GLY A 197 -4.86 -35.57 -14.77
N GLU A 198 -4.22 -35.47 -13.61
CA GLU A 198 -4.15 -36.55 -12.61
C GLU A 198 -3.31 -36.08 -11.41
N GLU A 199 -3.86 -36.35 -10.22
CA GLU A 199 -3.19 -36.19 -8.93
C GLU A 199 -2.11 -37.27 -8.83
N GLU A 200 -0.85 -36.88 -8.73
CA GLU A 200 0.22 -37.77 -8.29
C GLU A 200 0.73 -37.31 -6.92
N GLU A 201 0.25 -38.01 -5.89
CA GLU A 201 0.91 -38.11 -4.59
C GLU A 201 2.27 -38.80 -4.80
N GLY A 202 3.32 -37.98 -4.90
CA GLY A 202 4.70 -38.43 -4.85
C GLY A 202 5.29 -38.19 -3.48
N GLU A 203 5.22 -39.18 -2.59
CA GLU A 203 6.05 -39.26 -1.39
C GLU A 203 7.53 -39.44 -1.79
N GLY A 204 8.19 -38.32 -2.11
CA GLY A 204 9.64 -38.24 -2.26
C GLY A 204 10.30 -37.90 -0.93
N ARG A 205 10.58 -38.93 -0.13
CA ARG A 205 11.41 -38.82 1.08
C ARG A 205 12.86 -38.61 0.65
N GLU A 206 13.23 -37.38 0.30
CA GLU A 206 14.62 -37.01 0.10
C GLU A 206 15.23 -36.65 1.46
N GLU A 207 15.87 -37.65 2.07
CA GLU A 207 16.88 -37.45 3.11
C GLU A 207 18.07 -36.69 2.49
N GLN A 208 17.97 -35.37 2.40
CA GLN A 208 19.12 -34.50 2.14
C GLN A 208 19.79 -34.14 3.47
N GLU A 209 20.61 -35.06 3.97
CA GLU A 209 21.76 -34.67 4.80
C GLU A 209 22.78 -33.98 3.88
N GLY A 210 22.74 -32.65 3.83
CA GLY A 210 23.67 -31.87 3.04
C GLY A 210 23.53 -30.39 3.36
N GLU A 211 24.48 -29.86 4.13
CA GLU A 211 24.80 -28.44 4.36
C GLU A 211 23.61 -27.47 4.34
N HIS A 212 23.23 -26.93 5.50
CA HIS A 212 22.44 -25.70 5.58
C HIS A 212 23.09 -24.62 4.69
N LYS A 213 22.67 -24.49 3.43
CA LYS A 213 22.98 -23.34 2.59
C LYS A 213 22.52 -22.14 3.39
N SER A 214 23.47 -21.35 3.88
CA SER A 214 23.20 -20.15 4.65
C SER A 214 22.15 -19.34 3.88
N ARG A 215 20.95 -19.15 4.45
CA ARG A 215 19.91 -18.31 3.86
C ARG A 215 20.48 -16.90 3.80
N GLY A 216 21.05 -16.54 2.66
CA GLY A 216 21.63 -15.22 2.44
C GLY A 216 20.54 -14.18 2.25
N TYR A 217 20.85 -12.92 2.55
CA TYR A 217 20.02 -11.79 2.14
C TYR A 217 20.55 -11.22 0.83
N LYS A 218 19.66 -10.97 -0.14
CA LYS A 218 19.98 -10.14 -1.31
C LYS A 218 19.47 -8.73 -1.11
N GLN A 219 20.29 -7.75 -1.49
CA GLN A 219 19.89 -6.36 -1.53
C GLN A 219 18.97 -6.12 -2.73
N VAL A 220 17.78 -5.60 -2.45
CA VAL A 220 16.87 -5.03 -3.44
C VAL A 220 16.99 -3.51 -3.33
N ARG A 221 17.30 -2.84 -4.43
CA ARG A 221 17.48 -1.39 -4.46
C ARG A 221 16.85 -0.80 -5.69
N SER A 222 16.15 0.33 -5.55
CA SER A 222 15.63 1.07 -6.69
C SER A 222 15.53 2.56 -6.41
N ARG A 223 15.57 3.35 -7.49
CA ARG A 223 15.20 4.76 -7.45
C ARG A 223 13.69 4.89 -7.43
N ILE A 224 13.19 5.86 -6.69
CA ILE A 224 11.76 6.09 -6.50
C ILE A 224 11.43 7.56 -6.73
N LYS A 225 10.26 7.79 -7.31
CA LYS A 225 9.69 9.12 -7.63
C LYS A 225 8.17 9.04 -7.53
N VAL A 226 7.50 10.20 -7.54
CA VAL A 226 6.02 10.27 -7.55
C VAL A 226 5.39 9.24 -8.49
N GLY A 227 4.42 8.49 -7.98
CA GLY A 227 3.74 7.39 -8.67
C GLY A 227 4.43 6.02 -8.57
N SER A 228 5.64 5.93 -8.01
CA SER A 228 6.29 4.65 -7.77
C SER A 228 5.56 3.88 -6.66
N VAL A 229 5.36 2.58 -6.88
CA VAL A 229 4.72 1.66 -5.93
C VAL A 229 5.73 0.59 -5.53
N MET A 230 5.79 0.28 -4.24
CA MET A 230 6.65 -0.75 -3.67
C MET A 230 5.83 -1.66 -2.76
N VAL A 231 6.17 -2.95 -2.76
CA VAL A 231 5.63 -3.94 -1.83
C VAL A 231 6.75 -4.38 -0.91
N ILE A 232 6.52 -4.25 0.40
CA ILE A 232 7.46 -4.66 1.44
C ILE A 232 6.78 -5.74 2.26
N PRO A 233 7.17 -7.02 2.09
CA PRO A 233 6.61 -8.10 2.88
C PRO A 233 7.06 -8.01 4.35
N PRO A 234 6.34 -8.65 5.28
CA PRO A 234 6.75 -8.71 6.68
C PRO A 234 8.14 -9.34 6.83
N GLY A 235 8.86 -8.91 7.85
CA GLY A 235 10.21 -9.39 8.15
C GLY A 235 11.31 -8.97 7.18
N HIS A 236 11.03 -8.07 6.22
CA HIS A 236 12.03 -7.57 5.26
C HIS A 236 12.55 -6.19 5.68
N PRO A 237 13.78 -6.09 6.23
CA PRO A 237 14.37 -4.82 6.60
C PRO A 237 14.46 -3.87 5.42
N THR A 238 13.88 -2.69 5.57
CA THR A 238 13.78 -1.68 4.52
C THR A 238 14.16 -0.30 5.04
N THR A 239 14.75 0.51 4.17
CA THR A 239 14.99 1.93 4.39
C THR A 239 14.60 2.74 3.16
N LEU A 240 14.12 3.97 3.41
CA LEU A 240 13.78 4.96 2.42
C LEU A 240 14.69 6.17 2.61
N VAL A 241 15.31 6.63 1.53
CA VAL A 241 16.26 7.73 1.55
C VAL A 241 15.76 8.82 0.62
N ALA A 242 15.56 10.03 1.16
CA ALA A 242 15.20 11.19 0.36
C ALA A 242 16.42 11.68 -0.44
N GLY A 243 16.18 12.15 -1.67
CA GLY A 243 17.18 12.88 -2.44
C GLY A 243 17.56 14.21 -1.76
N ASP A 244 18.59 14.87 -2.28
CA ASP A 244 19.11 16.11 -1.69
C ASP A 244 18.29 17.34 -2.08
N ASP A 245 17.48 17.25 -3.14
CA ASP A 245 16.77 18.41 -3.72
C ASP A 245 15.43 18.70 -3.02
N LYS A 246 14.67 17.64 -2.68
CA LYS A 246 13.28 17.74 -2.21
C LYS A 246 13.01 16.74 -1.11
N ASN A 247 12.03 17.06 -0.26
CA ASN A 247 11.50 16.09 0.68
C ASN A 247 10.83 14.93 -0.08
N LEU A 248 10.83 13.75 0.53
CA LEU A 248 10.20 12.55 0.00
C LEU A 248 8.97 12.24 0.86
N ALA A 249 7.78 12.25 0.26
CA ALA A 249 6.55 11.84 0.94
C ALA A 249 6.06 10.51 0.37
N VAL A 250 5.77 9.55 1.26
CA VAL A 250 5.26 8.23 0.91
C VAL A 250 4.00 7.92 1.70
N LEU A 251 2.96 7.49 0.99
CA LEU A 251 1.74 6.92 1.55
C LEU A 251 1.93 5.41 1.66
N CYS A 252 1.51 4.83 2.78
CA CYS A 252 1.68 3.41 3.07
C CYS A 252 0.35 2.82 3.50
N PHE A 253 -0.02 1.69 2.90
CA PHE A 253 -1.11 0.84 3.36
C PHE A 253 -0.50 -0.41 3.97
N GLY A 254 -0.72 -0.63 5.27
CA GLY A 254 -0.39 -1.90 5.91
C GLY A 254 -1.59 -2.82 5.84
N ILE A 255 -1.41 -3.99 5.24
CA ILE A 255 -2.41 -5.05 5.11
C ILE A 255 -2.06 -6.14 6.12
N ASN A 256 -3.04 -6.69 6.83
CA ASN A 256 -2.83 -7.57 7.99
C ASN A 256 -2.12 -6.81 9.11
N ALA A 257 -2.65 -5.64 9.44
CA ALA A 257 -2.03 -4.68 10.36
C ALA A 257 -2.35 -4.94 11.83
N ARG A 258 -3.32 -5.81 12.15
CA ARG A 258 -3.63 -6.22 13.52
C ARG A 258 -2.38 -6.79 14.18
N HIS A 259 -1.96 -6.15 15.28
CA HIS A 259 -0.76 -6.50 16.02
C HIS A 259 0.54 -6.41 15.21
N ASP A 260 0.56 -5.64 14.11
CA ASP A 260 1.82 -5.28 13.45
C ASP A 260 2.62 -4.33 14.33
N GLU A 261 3.92 -4.59 14.39
CA GLU A 261 4.88 -3.72 15.04
C GLU A 261 5.99 -3.38 14.07
N LYS A 262 6.43 -2.12 14.09
CA LYS A 262 7.56 -1.66 13.31
C LYS A 262 8.84 -1.73 14.14
N VAL A 263 9.68 -2.71 13.84
CA VAL A 263 10.93 -2.95 14.55
C VAL A 263 12.07 -2.22 13.85
N PHE A 264 12.72 -1.29 14.57
CA PHE A 264 13.86 -0.53 14.07
C PHE A 264 15.18 -1.25 14.39
N LEU A 265 16.09 -1.25 13.41
CA LEU A 265 17.42 -1.87 13.52
C LEU A 265 18.52 -0.84 13.84
N ALA A 266 18.24 0.45 13.64
CA ALA A 266 19.14 1.54 13.97
C ALA A 266 18.39 2.72 14.59
N GLY A 267 19.11 3.57 15.30
CA GLY A 267 18.53 4.69 16.05
C GLY A 267 18.41 4.40 17.54
N SER A 268 18.02 5.42 18.30
CA SER A 268 17.83 5.29 19.76
C SER A 268 16.68 4.36 20.14
N ASN A 269 15.77 4.06 19.21
CA ASN A 269 14.70 3.08 19.35
C ASN A 269 15.02 1.70 18.73
N SER A 270 16.29 1.42 18.42
CA SER A 270 16.71 0.14 17.85
C SER A 270 16.49 -1.03 18.82
N VAL A 271 15.98 -2.16 18.33
CA VAL A 271 15.89 -3.41 19.09
C VAL A 271 17.27 -3.90 19.57
N LEU A 272 18.33 -3.57 18.84
CA LEU A 272 19.70 -3.91 19.22
C LEU A 272 20.13 -3.23 20.52
N ARG A 273 19.51 -2.10 20.91
CA ARG A 273 19.77 -1.44 22.20
C ARG A 273 19.12 -2.16 23.37
N GLN A 274 18.08 -2.95 23.11
CA GLN A 274 17.32 -3.69 24.13
C GLN A 274 17.93 -5.06 24.41
N MET A 275 18.80 -5.55 23.53
CA MET A 275 19.51 -6.81 23.73
C MET A 275 20.45 -6.72 24.93
N ASP A 276 20.52 -7.81 25.69
CA ASP A 276 21.46 -8.00 26.79
C ASP A 276 22.93 -7.79 26.33
N GLU A 277 23.77 -7.26 27.22
CA GLU A 277 25.16 -6.93 26.91
C GLU A 277 25.99 -8.17 26.53
N LEU A 278 25.78 -9.30 27.21
CA LEU A 278 26.46 -10.55 26.90
C LEU A 278 25.97 -11.08 25.55
N ALA A 279 24.66 -11.05 25.31
CA ALA A 279 24.07 -11.48 24.05
C ALA A 279 24.61 -10.68 22.87
N LYS A 280 24.73 -9.35 23.00
CA LYS A 280 25.34 -8.48 21.98
C LYS A 280 26.80 -8.84 21.73
N ALA A 281 27.61 -8.96 22.78
CA ALA A 281 29.03 -9.29 22.63
C ALA A 281 29.25 -10.64 21.94
N LEU A 282 28.44 -11.66 22.29
CA LEU A 282 28.46 -12.97 21.65
C LEU A 282 28.01 -12.90 20.19
N ALA A 283 26.90 -12.19 19.89
CA ALA A 283 26.35 -12.09 18.55
C ALA A 283 27.30 -11.37 17.56
N PHE A 284 28.00 -10.34 18.03
CA PHE A 284 28.90 -9.53 17.20
C PHE A 284 30.38 -9.94 17.30
N GLY A 285 30.74 -10.83 18.23
CA GLY A 285 32.12 -11.28 18.43
C GLY A 285 33.10 -10.16 18.81
N ALA A 286 32.61 -9.14 19.52
CA ALA A 286 33.38 -7.93 19.85
C ALA A 286 33.22 -7.55 21.33
N GLU A 287 34.17 -6.75 21.82
CA GLU A 287 34.17 -6.25 23.21
C GLU A 287 32.91 -5.45 23.53
N ARG A 288 32.34 -5.67 24.72
CA ARG A 288 31.07 -5.07 25.18
C ARG A 288 31.04 -3.56 25.02
N GLU A 289 32.04 -2.86 25.55
CA GLU A 289 32.11 -1.40 25.48
C GLU A 289 32.13 -0.88 24.03
N LYS A 290 32.81 -1.61 23.14
CA LYS A 290 32.86 -1.26 21.72
C LYS A 290 31.50 -1.47 21.05
N VAL A 291 30.84 -2.59 21.34
CA VAL A 291 29.51 -2.90 20.78
C VAL A 291 28.48 -1.88 21.25
N ASP A 292 28.45 -1.57 22.54
CA ASP A 292 27.52 -0.61 23.11
C ASP A 292 27.77 0.82 22.62
N ARG A 293 29.04 1.22 22.50
CA ARG A 293 29.39 2.52 21.90
C ARG A 293 28.90 2.64 20.46
N VAL A 294 29.05 1.59 19.65
CA VAL A 294 28.64 1.62 18.23
C VAL A 294 27.12 1.60 18.09
N ILE A 295 26.43 0.69 18.77
CA ILE A 295 24.95 0.59 18.72
C ILE A 295 24.31 1.85 19.33
N GLY A 296 24.93 2.43 20.37
CA GLY A 296 24.48 3.63 21.05
C GLY A 296 24.82 4.96 20.36
N ALA A 297 25.66 4.97 19.33
CA ALA A 297 26.19 6.19 18.71
C ALA A 297 25.11 7.06 18.03
N GLN A 298 24.04 6.45 17.51
CA GLN A 298 22.93 7.18 16.90
C GLN A 298 21.89 7.55 17.97
N THR A 299 21.69 8.85 18.17
CA THR A 299 20.77 9.41 19.17
C THR A 299 19.37 9.65 18.60
N ASP A 300 19.23 9.88 17.30
CA ASP A 300 17.93 10.06 16.66
C ASP A 300 17.18 8.72 16.51
N ALA A 301 15.85 8.79 16.47
CA ALA A 301 14.95 7.65 16.27
C ALA A 301 14.14 7.84 14.99
N VAL A 302 13.72 6.73 14.37
CA VAL A 302 12.82 6.64 13.20
C VAL A 302 13.32 7.31 11.92
N PHE A 303 13.58 8.62 11.92
CA PHE A 303 14.21 9.35 10.82
C PHE A 303 15.60 9.81 11.24
N LEU A 304 16.57 9.56 10.36
CA LEU A 304 17.98 9.81 10.61
C LEU A 304 18.54 10.69 9.50
N ARG A 305 19.70 11.29 9.78
CA ARG A 305 20.54 11.91 8.75
C ARG A 305 20.93 10.87 7.68
N GLY A 306 20.69 11.21 6.41
CA GLY A 306 20.93 10.33 5.27
C GLY A 306 22.40 10.26 4.85
N PRO A 307 22.77 9.29 3.98
CA PRO A 307 24.15 8.95 3.67
C PRO A 307 24.92 10.05 2.90
N SER A 308 24.27 10.76 1.97
CA SER A 308 24.92 11.81 1.16
C SER A 308 25.46 12.96 2.01
N SER A 309 24.78 13.27 3.11
CA SER A 309 25.16 14.38 3.99
C SER A 309 26.36 14.07 4.89
N ARG A 310 26.79 12.81 5.06
CA ARG A 310 27.97 12.45 5.87
C ARG A 310 29.31 12.74 5.18
N ARG A 311 29.33 12.87 3.85
CA ARG A 311 30.57 13.14 3.10
C ARG A 311 31.16 14.52 3.35
N ILE A 312 30.39 15.45 3.90
CA ILE A 312 30.80 16.85 4.10
C ILE A 312 31.44 17.08 5.49
N SER A 313 31.37 16.10 6.40
CA SER A 313 31.86 16.27 7.79
C SER A 313 33.12 15.44 8.10
N SER A 314 33.83 14.96 7.08
CA SER A 314 35.02 14.12 7.24
C SER A 314 36.25 14.66 6.50
N GLU A 315 36.33 15.98 6.31
CA GLU A 315 37.55 16.69 5.90
C GLU A 315 38.06 17.57 7.04
#